data_AF-A0A7M3ZT24-F1
#
_entry.id   AF-A0A7M3ZT24-F1
#
_cell.length_a   1.000
_cell.length_b   1.000
_cell.length_c   1.000
_cell.angle_alpha   90.00
_cell.angle_beta   90.00
_cell.angle_gamma   90.00
#
_symmetry.space_group_name_H-M   'P 1'
#
loop_
_entity.id
_entity.type
_entity.pdbx_description
1 polymer ?
#
loop_
_entity_poly.entity_id
_entity_poly.type
_entity_poly.pdbx_seq_one_letter_code
_entity_poly.pdbx_strand_id
1 'polypeptide(L)'
;EGHEEEGQKEDLVCHDMRTHENHDEYTNEADCEAAGHSWMEDAHGDDGPVCHDEATHENHDEYTNEADCEAAGHHWMESGEEEHHHFAMTVVLDDATHHFEVEEDEAPDNASGMMDAGMAALNLSLVIESGMVMSIAGDRSPDDWSWYWQLHLWNGSSGAWEASNKGSDDVILGEDFSNAGDDPNSEAMFIAWAKNTTDDSTIPVPGEPEHEDEGMGFVGLHVEEEGDYGIALPAGVSLHILEAGHEGHDHGDHG
;
A
#
# COMPACT_ATOMS: atom_id res chain seq x y z
N GLU A 1 21.22 -4.57 35.49
CA GLU A 1 20.01 -5.22 34.93
C GLU A 1 19.01 -4.10 34.74
N GLY A 2 19.14 -3.41 33.61
CA GLY A 2 18.33 -2.26 33.23
C GLY A 2 17.38 -2.72 32.13
N HIS A 3 16.10 -2.51 32.35
CA HIS A 3 15.10 -2.52 31.30
C HIS A 3 15.12 -1.12 30.68
N GLU A 4 15.67 -1.01 29.48
CA GLU A 4 15.38 0.11 28.59
C GLU A 4 14.09 -0.29 27.88
N GLU A 5 12.96 0.16 28.42
CA GLU A 5 11.71 0.17 27.68
C GLU A 5 11.78 1.37 26.74
N GLU A 6 11.69 1.08 25.45
CA GLU A 6 11.60 2.09 24.40
C GLU A 6 10.27 2.81 24.57
N GLY A 7 10.32 3.96 25.23
CA GLY A 7 9.19 4.88 25.31
C GLY A 7 8.91 5.39 23.90
N GLN A 8 7.79 4.96 23.35
CA GLN A 8 7.03 5.75 22.39
C GLN A 8 7.06 7.19 22.90
N LYS A 9 7.64 8.11 22.14
CA LYS A 9 7.49 9.53 22.44
C LYS A 9 6.04 9.85 22.12
N GLU A 10 5.20 9.74 23.13
CA GLU A 10 3.87 10.32 23.13
C GLU A 10 4.08 11.80 22.79
N ASP A 11 3.65 12.23 21.60
CA ASP A 11 3.72 13.63 21.17
C ASP A 11 2.77 14.43 22.06
N LEU A 12 3.26 14.86 23.20
CA LEU A 12 2.48 15.59 24.20
C LEU A 12 2.59 17.09 23.93
N VAL A 13 1.44 17.76 23.79
CA VAL A 13 1.33 19.17 23.45
C VAL A 13 0.61 19.95 24.57
N CYS A 14 1.01 21.21 24.74
CA CYS A 14 0.27 22.14 25.58
C CYS A 14 -0.88 22.76 24.79
N HIS A 15 -2.12 22.44 25.16
CA HIS A 15 -3.31 22.82 24.40
C HIS A 15 -4.25 23.72 25.23
N ASP A 16 -4.66 24.86 24.69
CA ASP A 16 -5.70 25.70 25.31
C ASP A 16 -7.09 25.19 24.93
N MET A 17 -7.73 24.42 25.80
CA MET A 17 -9.11 23.93 25.58
C MET A 17 -10.19 25.04 25.46
N ARG A 18 -9.85 26.32 25.66
CA ARG A 18 -10.77 27.45 25.46
C ARG A 18 -10.66 28.05 24.06
N THR A 19 -9.47 28.08 23.48
CA THR A 19 -9.21 28.66 22.16
C THR A 19 -8.88 27.61 21.09
N HIS A 20 -8.65 26.37 21.49
CA HIS A 20 -8.19 25.26 20.65
C HIS A 20 -6.83 25.52 19.99
N GLU A 21 -5.97 26.33 20.61
CA GLU A 21 -4.62 26.62 20.11
C GLU A 21 -3.58 25.77 20.84
N ASN A 22 -2.59 25.26 20.09
CA ASN A 22 -1.40 24.62 20.63
C ASN A 22 -0.32 25.67 20.96
N HIS A 23 0.37 25.47 22.06
CA HIS A 23 1.40 26.38 22.58
C HIS A 23 2.76 25.68 22.71
N ASP A 24 3.55 25.73 21.65
CA ASP A 24 4.89 25.13 21.58
C ASP A 24 5.91 25.80 22.51
N GLU A 25 5.62 27.01 23.02
CA GLU A 25 6.47 27.70 23.99
C GLU A 25 6.52 26.99 25.35
N TYR A 26 5.58 26.09 25.64
CA TYR A 26 5.55 25.30 26.87
C TYR A 26 5.98 23.85 26.56
N THR A 27 7.23 23.52 26.89
CA THR A 27 7.79 22.19 26.61
C THR A 27 7.66 21.21 27.79
N ASN A 28 6.81 21.51 28.78
CA ASN A 28 6.52 20.61 29.91
C ASN A 28 5.14 20.90 30.52
N GLU A 29 4.54 19.84 31.09
CA GLU A 29 3.23 19.85 31.75
C GLU A 29 3.10 20.92 32.84
N ALA A 30 4.11 21.07 33.70
CA ALA A 30 4.03 21.98 34.84
C ALA A 30 3.90 23.45 34.41
N ASP A 31 4.60 23.86 33.35
CA ASP A 31 4.51 25.22 32.81
C ASP A 31 3.20 25.42 32.05
N CYS A 32 2.72 24.40 31.33
CA CYS A 32 1.44 24.40 30.62
C CYS A 32 0.24 24.56 31.57
N GLU A 33 0.19 23.74 32.63
CA GLU A 33 -0.85 23.82 33.65
C GLU A 33 -0.78 25.15 34.43
N ALA A 34 0.44 25.66 34.67
CA ALA A 34 0.64 26.96 35.32
C ALA A 34 0.14 28.13 34.46
N ALA A 35 0.22 28.01 33.13
CA ALA A 35 -0.37 28.94 32.18
C ALA A 35 -1.91 28.78 32.06
N GLY A 36 -2.46 27.70 32.62
CA GLY A 36 -3.89 27.43 32.65
C GLY A 36 -4.41 26.69 31.41
N HIS A 37 -3.50 26.04 30.69
CA HIS A 37 -3.76 25.17 29.55
C HIS A 37 -3.69 23.70 30.00
N SER A 38 -4.09 22.78 29.13
CA SER A 38 -4.06 21.35 29.42
C SER A 38 -2.88 20.69 28.72
N TRP A 39 -2.15 19.87 29.47
CA TRP A 39 -1.16 18.98 28.91
C TRP A 39 -1.86 17.70 28.47
N MET A 40 -1.82 17.42 27.18
CA MET A 40 -2.51 16.26 26.61
C MET A 40 -1.69 15.66 25.48
N GLU A 41 -1.93 14.38 25.22
CA GLU A 41 -1.49 13.73 23.99
C GLU A 41 -2.02 14.55 22.83
N ASP A 42 -1.16 14.80 21.85
CA ASP A 42 -1.56 15.44 20.61
C ASP A 42 -2.67 14.59 20.02
N ALA A 43 -3.85 15.20 19.91
CA ALA A 43 -4.99 14.55 19.30
C ALA A 43 -4.83 14.45 17.77
N HIS A 44 -3.75 15.05 17.25
CA HIS A 44 -3.30 14.92 15.88
C HIS A 44 -2.06 14.02 15.83
N GLY A 45 -2.26 12.72 16.06
CA GLY A 45 -1.53 11.78 15.21
C GLY A 45 -1.79 12.17 13.75
N ASP A 46 -0.80 12.05 12.89
CA ASP A 46 -0.78 12.46 11.47
C ASP A 46 -1.91 11.84 10.58
N ASP A 47 -2.91 11.19 11.18
CA ASP A 47 -3.90 10.32 10.54
C ASP A 47 -5.36 10.72 10.86
N GLY A 48 -5.61 12.00 11.17
CA GLY A 48 -6.96 12.54 11.35
C GLY A 48 -7.51 13.17 10.06
N PRO A 49 -8.83 13.18 9.82
CA PRO A 49 -9.39 13.96 8.72
C PRO A 49 -9.13 15.47 8.93
N VAL A 50 -8.65 16.16 7.90
CA VAL A 50 -8.24 17.57 7.94
C VAL A 50 -9.07 18.40 6.97
N CYS A 51 -9.60 19.52 7.45
CA CYS A 51 -10.19 20.53 6.57
C CYS A 51 -9.09 21.38 5.93
N HIS A 52 -9.00 21.39 4.60
CA HIS A 52 -7.92 22.02 3.83
C HIS A 52 -8.46 23.07 2.85
N ASP A 53 -7.90 24.28 2.89
CA ASP A 53 -8.18 25.31 1.92
C ASP A 53 -7.26 25.15 0.70
N GLU A 54 -7.79 24.68 -0.43
CA GLU A 54 -7.02 24.51 -1.67
C GLU A 54 -6.52 25.83 -2.28
N ALA A 55 -7.14 26.96 -1.95
CA ALA A 55 -6.75 28.27 -2.49
C ALA A 55 -5.56 28.86 -1.73
N THR A 56 -5.46 28.61 -0.43
CA THR A 56 -4.37 29.10 0.43
C THR A 56 -3.35 28.04 0.80
N HIS A 57 -3.69 26.75 0.62
CA HIS A 57 -2.96 25.59 1.12
C HIS A 57 -2.79 25.60 2.65
N GLU A 58 -3.77 26.13 3.37
CA GLU A 58 -3.79 26.15 4.84
C GLU A 58 -4.75 25.09 5.37
N ASN A 59 -4.39 24.44 6.48
CA ASN A 59 -5.26 23.53 7.20
C ASN A 59 -6.06 24.31 8.25
N HIS A 60 -7.32 23.94 8.43
CA HIS A 60 -8.28 24.59 9.32
C HIS A 60 -8.81 23.62 10.37
N ASP A 61 -8.15 23.57 11.51
CA ASP A 61 -8.52 22.68 12.62
C ASP A 61 -9.80 23.16 13.35
N GLU A 62 -10.25 24.41 13.09
CA GLU A 62 -11.50 24.93 13.62
C GLU A 62 -12.75 24.21 13.08
N TYR A 63 -12.64 23.52 11.93
CA TYR A 63 -13.71 22.73 11.34
C TYR A 63 -13.51 21.26 11.69
N THR A 64 -14.31 20.77 12.63
CA THR A 64 -14.20 19.41 13.18
C THR A 64 -15.16 18.41 12.51
N ASN A 65 -15.86 18.82 11.45
CA ASN A 65 -16.71 17.95 10.64
C ASN A 65 -16.78 18.45 9.19
N GLU A 66 -17.00 17.52 8.27
CA GLU A 66 -17.10 17.73 6.82
C GLU A 66 -18.14 18.81 6.46
N ALA A 67 -19.34 18.76 7.04
CA ALA A 67 -20.42 19.68 6.70
C ALA A 67 -20.07 21.15 6.98
N ASP A 68 -19.37 21.42 8.09
CA ASP A 68 -18.93 22.77 8.42
C ASP A 68 -17.73 23.21 7.57
N CYS A 69 -16.83 22.28 7.22
CA CYS A 69 -15.68 22.53 6.34
C CYS A 69 -16.12 22.90 4.91
N GLU A 70 -17.03 22.11 4.32
CA GLU A 70 -17.58 22.37 3.00
C GLU A 70 -18.44 23.64 2.98
N ALA A 71 -19.20 23.89 4.06
CA ALA A 71 -19.97 25.13 4.20
C ALA A 71 -19.09 26.38 4.28
N ALA A 72 -17.86 26.24 4.79
CA ALA A 72 -16.84 27.28 4.78
C ALA A 72 -16.15 27.44 3.41
N GLY A 73 -16.35 26.47 2.50
CA GLY A 73 -15.77 26.47 1.16
C GLY A 73 -14.38 25.84 1.09
N HIS A 74 -14.04 25.03 2.08
CA HIS A 74 -12.80 24.27 2.15
C HIS A 74 -13.06 22.80 1.81
N HIS A 75 -12.00 22.05 1.51
CA HIS A 75 -12.08 20.63 1.18
C HIS A 75 -11.87 19.78 2.43
N TRP A 76 -12.79 18.86 2.72
CA TRP A 76 -12.60 17.87 3.76
C TRP A 76 -11.73 16.74 3.22
N MET A 77 -10.49 16.65 3.67
CA MET A 77 -9.65 15.48 3.41
C MET A 77 -9.93 14.49 4.52
N GLU A 78 -10.57 13.37 4.19
CA GLU A 78 -10.58 12.23 5.10
C GLU A 78 -9.12 11.81 5.38
N SER A 79 -8.85 11.29 6.57
CA SER A 79 -7.54 10.74 6.90
C SER A 79 -7.09 9.84 5.76
N GLY A 80 -5.89 10.09 5.25
CA GLY A 80 -5.29 9.21 4.25
C GLY A 80 -5.45 7.78 4.75
N GLU A 81 -6.03 6.93 3.90
CA GLU A 81 -6.03 5.50 4.09
C GLU A 81 -4.62 5.10 4.55
N GLU A 82 -4.50 4.31 5.63
CA GLU A 82 -3.24 3.70 6.02
C GLU A 82 -2.59 3.21 4.72
N GLU A 83 -1.36 3.65 4.41
CA GLU A 83 -0.67 3.16 3.23
C GLU A 83 -0.55 1.65 3.40
N HIS A 84 -1.49 0.90 2.84
CA HIS A 84 -1.52 -0.54 2.91
C HIS A 84 -0.27 -1.00 2.17
N HIS A 85 0.75 -1.40 2.93
CA HIS A 85 1.99 -1.91 2.35
C HIS A 85 1.66 -3.24 1.67
N HIS A 86 1.42 -3.17 0.36
CA HIS A 86 1.16 -4.35 -0.44
C HIS A 86 2.47 -5.07 -0.75
N PHE A 87 2.49 -6.35 -0.44
CA PHE A 87 3.56 -7.24 -0.87
C PHE A 87 3.16 -7.88 -2.18
N ALA A 88 4.06 -7.87 -3.16
CA ALA A 88 3.77 -8.46 -4.46
C ALA A 88 4.80 -9.48 -4.91
N MET A 89 4.29 -10.52 -5.58
CA MET A 89 5.07 -11.49 -6.32
C MET A 89 4.70 -11.45 -7.80
N THR A 90 5.69 -11.22 -8.64
CA THR A 90 5.56 -11.33 -10.09
C THR A 90 6.14 -12.65 -10.59
N VAL A 91 5.49 -13.29 -11.55
CA VAL A 91 6.01 -14.49 -12.25
C VAL A 91 6.06 -14.18 -13.74
N VAL A 92 7.27 -14.13 -14.29
CA VAL A 92 7.50 -13.81 -15.71
C VAL A 92 7.69 -15.10 -16.50
N LEU A 93 6.74 -15.40 -17.38
CA LEU A 93 6.79 -16.47 -18.37
C LEU A 93 7.03 -15.89 -19.77
N ASP A 94 7.33 -16.72 -20.75
CA ASP A 94 7.60 -16.25 -22.13
C ASP A 94 6.37 -15.59 -22.78
N ASP A 95 5.16 -16.07 -22.45
CA ASP A 95 3.91 -15.65 -23.08
C ASP A 95 2.95 -14.89 -22.14
N ALA A 96 3.29 -14.77 -20.84
CA ALA A 96 2.44 -14.16 -19.84
C ALA A 96 3.25 -13.68 -18.63
N THR A 97 2.79 -12.62 -17.99
CA THR A 97 3.23 -12.22 -16.66
C THR A 97 2.05 -12.37 -15.70
N HIS A 98 2.31 -12.93 -14.52
CA HIS A 98 1.31 -13.05 -13.47
C HIS A 98 1.73 -12.23 -12.27
N HIS A 99 0.79 -11.50 -11.68
CA HIS A 99 0.98 -10.72 -10.47
C HIS A 99 0.09 -11.29 -9.36
N PHE A 100 0.65 -11.38 -8.16
CA PHE A 100 -0.05 -11.76 -6.95
C PHE A 100 0.31 -10.76 -5.85
N GLU A 101 -0.69 -10.20 -5.20
CA GLU A 101 -0.54 -9.19 -4.15
C GLU A 101 -1.24 -9.67 -2.89
N VAL A 102 -0.67 -9.31 -1.74
CA VAL A 102 -1.23 -9.54 -0.41
C VAL A 102 -0.98 -8.31 0.46
N GLU A 103 -1.93 -8.04 1.34
CA GLU A 103 -1.79 -7.06 2.41
C GLU A 103 -0.70 -7.48 3.40
N GLU A 104 -0.10 -6.52 4.09
CA GLU A 104 0.93 -6.77 5.10
C GLU A 104 0.50 -7.78 6.18
N ASP A 105 -0.74 -7.70 6.66
CA ASP A 105 -1.25 -8.57 7.71
C ASP A 105 -1.45 -10.02 7.27
N GLU A 106 -1.56 -10.25 5.95
CA GLU A 106 -1.67 -11.57 5.32
C GLU A 106 -0.35 -12.04 4.68
N ALA A 107 0.66 -11.18 4.61
CA ALA A 107 1.93 -11.46 3.95
C ALA A 107 2.73 -12.54 4.68
N PRO A 108 3.23 -13.58 3.98
CA PRO A 108 4.14 -14.54 4.57
C PRO A 108 5.49 -13.91 4.94
N ASP A 109 6.10 -14.37 6.04
CA ASP A 109 7.39 -13.85 6.52
C ASP A 109 8.53 -13.92 5.50
N ASN A 110 8.51 -14.84 4.53
CA ASN A 110 9.61 -15.06 3.61
C ASN A 110 9.16 -15.35 2.16
N ALA A 111 10.11 -15.23 1.23
CA ALA A 111 9.84 -15.40 -0.19
C ALA A 111 9.36 -16.82 -0.55
N SER A 112 9.73 -17.85 0.23
CA SER A 112 9.18 -19.20 0.02
C SER A 112 7.71 -19.30 0.40
N GLY A 113 7.28 -18.65 1.49
CA GLY A 113 5.88 -18.59 1.88
C GLY A 113 5.05 -17.83 0.84
N MET A 114 5.57 -16.69 0.36
CA MET A 114 4.97 -15.93 -0.73
C MET A 114 4.85 -16.75 -2.02
N MET A 115 5.89 -17.51 -2.36
CA MET A 115 5.88 -18.42 -3.50
C MET A 115 4.76 -19.47 -3.38
N ASP A 116 4.61 -20.10 -2.22
CA ASP A 116 3.55 -21.09 -1.99
C ASP A 116 2.15 -20.47 -2.08
N ALA A 117 1.94 -19.30 -1.45
CA ALA A 117 0.68 -18.57 -1.48
C ALA A 117 0.30 -18.14 -2.91
N GLY A 118 1.23 -17.49 -3.61
CA GLY A 118 0.97 -16.97 -4.94
C GLY A 118 0.83 -18.05 -6.00
N MET A 119 1.57 -19.16 -5.93
CA MET A 119 1.38 -20.29 -6.85
C MET A 119 -0.01 -20.92 -6.68
N ALA A 120 -0.50 -21.02 -5.45
CA ALA A 120 -1.85 -21.51 -5.17
C ALA A 120 -2.92 -20.53 -5.68
N ALA A 121 -2.77 -19.23 -5.44
CA ALA A 121 -3.71 -18.20 -5.88
C ALA A 121 -3.78 -18.07 -7.40
N LEU A 122 -2.63 -18.12 -8.07
CA LEU A 122 -2.50 -18.03 -9.53
C LEU A 122 -2.80 -19.35 -10.24
N ASN A 123 -3.04 -20.44 -9.50
CA ASN A 123 -3.23 -21.79 -10.02
C ASN A 123 -2.08 -22.23 -10.95
N LEU A 124 -0.84 -21.91 -10.54
CA LEU A 124 0.38 -22.29 -11.25
C LEU A 124 0.99 -23.54 -10.61
N SER A 125 1.46 -24.47 -11.44
CA SER A 125 2.18 -25.64 -10.95
C SER A 125 3.63 -25.28 -10.61
N LEU A 126 4.11 -25.75 -9.46
CA LEU A 126 5.48 -25.55 -8.98
C LEU A 126 6.17 -26.91 -8.76
N VAL A 127 7.44 -27.01 -9.18
CA VAL A 127 8.31 -28.15 -8.85
C VAL A 127 9.60 -27.62 -8.23
N ILE A 128 9.83 -27.99 -6.97
CA ILE A 128 11.09 -27.74 -6.25
C ILE A 128 11.82 -29.07 -6.05
N GLU A 129 13.11 -29.12 -6.37
CA GLU A 129 13.97 -30.27 -6.11
C GLU A 129 15.25 -29.83 -5.39
N SER A 130 15.54 -30.45 -4.25
CA SER A 130 16.71 -30.12 -3.41
C SER A 130 16.81 -28.63 -3.03
N GLY A 131 15.68 -27.95 -2.85
CA GLY A 131 15.61 -26.52 -2.52
C GLY A 131 15.77 -25.58 -3.71
N MET A 132 15.84 -26.09 -4.95
CA MET A 132 15.88 -25.27 -6.16
C MET A 132 14.55 -25.35 -6.90
N VAL A 133 14.07 -24.20 -7.39
CA VAL A 133 12.92 -24.14 -8.28
C VAL A 133 13.31 -24.73 -9.63
N MET A 134 12.73 -25.87 -9.97
CA MET A 134 12.99 -26.60 -11.21
C MET A 134 11.96 -26.30 -12.28
N SER A 135 10.72 -25.99 -11.91
CA SER A 135 9.67 -25.67 -12.87
C SER A 135 8.58 -24.80 -12.27
N ILE A 136 8.11 -23.84 -13.06
CA ILE A 136 6.91 -23.03 -12.81
C ILE A 136 6.01 -23.15 -14.04
N ALA A 137 4.70 -23.30 -13.83
CA ALA A 137 3.69 -23.43 -14.89
C ALA A 137 3.99 -24.55 -15.93
N GLY A 138 4.77 -25.56 -15.54
CA GLY A 138 5.21 -26.64 -16.43
C GLY A 138 6.42 -26.30 -17.31
N ASP A 139 6.92 -25.06 -17.27
CA ASP A 139 8.18 -24.68 -17.90
C ASP A 139 9.34 -25.08 -16.98
N ARG A 140 10.11 -26.08 -17.41
CA ARG A 140 11.12 -26.76 -16.59
C ARG A 140 12.52 -26.37 -17.05
N SER A 141 13.38 -26.03 -16.08
CA SER A 141 14.80 -25.76 -16.31
C SER A 141 15.44 -26.92 -17.10
N PRO A 142 16.20 -26.64 -18.17
CA PRO A 142 16.87 -27.65 -18.98
C PRO A 142 17.95 -28.42 -18.21
N ASP A 143 18.23 -29.67 -18.62
CA ASP A 143 19.28 -30.50 -18.01
C ASP A 143 20.70 -29.93 -18.19
N ASP A 144 20.90 -29.07 -19.19
CA ASP A 144 22.17 -28.41 -19.47
C ASP A 144 22.37 -27.09 -18.71
N TRP A 145 21.37 -26.66 -17.92
CA TRP A 145 21.39 -25.42 -17.15
C TRP A 145 21.65 -24.18 -18.01
N SER A 146 21.25 -24.21 -19.29
CA SER A 146 21.28 -23.04 -20.17
C SER A 146 20.47 -21.86 -19.62
N TRP A 147 19.47 -22.15 -18.79
CA TRP A 147 18.83 -21.21 -17.88
C TRP A 147 18.29 -21.94 -16.64
N TYR A 148 17.96 -21.17 -15.60
CA TYR A 148 17.27 -21.64 -14.39
C TYR A 148 16.33 -20.57 -13.84
N TRP A 149 15.36 -20.96 -13.01
CA TRP A 149 14.48 -20.04 -12.29
C TRP A 149 15.25 -19.28 -11.22
N GLN A 150 15.19 -17.96 -11.28
CA GLN A 150 15.90 -17.04 -10.41
C GLN A 150 14.89 -16.15 -9.67
N LEU A 151 15.17 -15.90 -8.40
CA LEU A 151 14.46 -14.94 -7.57
C LEU A 151 15.11 -13.57 -7.74
N HIS A 152 14.32 -12.57 -8.07
CA HIS A 152 14.70 -11.17 -8.18
C HIS A 152 14.01 -10.39 -7.06
N LEU A 153 14.72 -9.40 -6.51
CA LEU A 153 14.23 -8.50 -5.48
C LEU A 153 14.21 -7.09 -6.06
N TRP A 154 13.16 -6.34 -5.76
CA TRP A 154 13.08 -4.95 -6.18
C TRP A 154 13.96 -4.09 -5.26
N ASN A 155 14.82 -3.28 -5.85
CA ASN A 155 15.61 -2.30 -5.11
C ASN A 155 14.96 -0.92 -5.26
N GLY A 156 14.19 -0.50 -4.25
CA GLY A 156 13.50 0.80 -4.25
C GLY A 156 14.46 2.00 -4.34
N SER A 157 15.67 1.88 -3.82
CA SER A 157 16.69 2.94 -3.89
C SER A 157 17.25 3.13 -5.30
N SER A 158 17.44 2.05 -6.06
CA SER A 158 17.96 2.10 -7.42
C SER A 158 16.87 2.13 -8.50
N GLY A 159 15.64 1.76 -8.15
CA GLY A 159 14.52 1.62 -9.08
C GLY A 159 14.74 0.49 -10.08
N ALA A 160 15.35 -0.62 -9.64
CA ALA A 160 15.69 -1.73 -10.51
C ALA A 160 15.54 -3.09 -9.81
N TRP A 161 15.26 -4.12 -10.61
CA TRP A 161 15.32 -5.51 -10.17
C TRP A 161 16.77 -5.98 -10.04
N GLU A 162 17.03 -6.75 -8.98
CA GLU A 162 18.33 -7.35 -8.72
C GLU A 162 18.16 -8.83 -8.36
N ALA A 163 19.00 -9.70 -8.93
CA ALA A 163 19.00 -11.11 -8.59
C ALA A 163 19.36 -11.34 -7.11
N SER A 164 18.54 -12.13 -6.41
CA SER A 164 18.80 -12.51 -5.02
C SER A 164 20.07 -13.36 -4.91
N ASN A 165 20.88 -13.07 -3.89
CA ASN A 165 22.04 -13.88 -3.49
C ASN A 165 21.69 -14.89 -2.38
N LYS A 166 20.42 -14.96 -1.97
CA LYS A 166 19.86 -15.85 -0.95
C LYS A 166 18.89 -16.84 -1.58
N GLY A 167 18.66 -17.97 -0.90
CA GLY A 167 17.53 -18.84 -1.23
C GLY A 167 16.21 -18.18 -0.81
N SER A 168 15.09 -18.63 -1.38
CA SER A 168 13.75 -18.09 -1.05
C SER A 168 13.36 -18.24 0.42
N ASP A 169 13.90 -19.24 1.13
CA ASP A 169 13.70 -19.42 2.57
C ASP A 169 14.42 -18.35 3.41
N ASP A 170 15.52 -17.80 2.88
CA ASP A 170 16.42 -16.86 3.57
C ASP A 170 16.13 -15.38 3.21
N VAL A 171 15.23 -15.13 2.24
CA VAL A 171 14.73 -13.78 1.91
C VAL A 171 13.49 -13.52 2.74
N ILE A 172 13.57 -12.58 3.67
CA ILE A 172 12.47 -12.18 4.55
C ILE A 172 11.74 -11.01 3.91
N LEU A 173 10.41 -11.02 3.89
CA LEU A 173 9.62 -9.94 3.34
C LEU A 173 9.36 -8.89 4.42
N GLY A 174 9.40 -7.61 4.06
CA GLY A 174 9.05 -6.50 4.94
C GLY A 174 10.12 -5.41 5.06
N GLU A 175 9.80 -4.43 5.89
CA GLU A 175 10.53 -3.19 6.13
C GLU A 175 11.48 -3.26 7.34
N ASP A 176 12.29 -4.31 7.47
CA ASP A 176 13.42 -4.29 8.42
C ASP A 176 14.48 -5.39 8.20
N PHE A 177 14.55 -5.95 7.00
CA PHE A 177 15.37 -7.14 6.75
C PHE A 177 16.44 -6.87 5.70
N SER A 178 17.70 -7.03 6.10
CA SER A 178 18.87 -6.97 5.22
C SER A 178 18.91 -8.19 4.29
N ASN A 179 18.04 -8.20 3.29
CA ASN A 179 17.93 -9.26 2.29
C ASN A 179 19.12 -9.28 1.31
N ALA A 180 19.79 -8.13 1.14
CA ALA A 180 21.06 -7.99 0.47
C ALA A 180 22.13 -7.48 1.47
N GLY A 181 23.35 -8.02 1.37
CA GLY A 181 24.37 -7.98 2.43
C GLY A 181 24.60 -6.62 3.08
N ASP A 182 24.62 -6.58 4.42
CA ASP A 182 24.90 -5.43 5.30
C ASP A 182 24.22 -4.10 4.92
N ASP A 183 23.22 -4.10 4.02
CA ASP A 183 22.46 -2.90 3.65
C ASP A 183 21.14 -2.88 4.44
N PRO A 184 21.01 -1.95 5.40
CA PRO A 184 19.81 -1.85 6.23
C PRO A 184 18.59 -1.30 5.47
N ASN A 185 18.73 -0.88 4.20
CA ASN A 185 17.64 -0.30 3.41
C ASN A 185 17.15 -1.25 2.28
N SER A 186 17.55 -2.53 2.31
CA SER A 186 17.12 -3.50 1.29
C SER A 186 15.76 -4.11 1.63
N GLU A 187 14.71 -3.35 1.39
CA GLU A 187 13.32 -3.83 1.55
C GLU A 187 12.99 -4.84 0.44
N ALA A 188 12.51 -6.02 0.83
CA ALA A 188 11.99 -7.01 -0.12
C ALA A 188 10.47 -7.06 -0.02
N MET A 189 9.80 -5.96 -0.33
CA MET A 189 8.33 -5.92 -0.43
C MET A 189 7.85 -6.52 -1.76
N PHE A 190 8.70 -6.46 -2.79
CA PHE A 190 8.38 -6.96 -4.12
C PHE A 190 9.43 -7.96 -4.59
N ILE A 191 8.95 -9.12 -5.01
CA ILE A 191 9.77 -10.21 -5.53
C ILE A 191 9.31 -10.62 -6.92
N ALA A 192 10.23 -11.13 -7.73
CA ALA A 192 9.89 -11.70 -9.02
C ALA A 192 10.58 -13.04 -9.27
N TRP A 193 9.88 -13.98 -9.90
CA TRP A 193 10.44 -15.20 -10.44
C TRP A 193 10.52 -15.12 -11.96
N ALA A 194 11.75 -15.15 -12.47
CA ALA A 194 12.03 -15.13 -13.90
C ALA A 194 13.16 -16.12 -14.24
N LYS A 195 13.37 -16.37 -15.53
CA LYS A 195 14.55 -17.11 -15.98
C LYS A 195 15.77 -16.23 -15.72
N ASN A 196 16.90 -16.78 -15.28
CA ASN A 196 18.14 -16.03 -15.05
C ASN A 196 18.74 -15.36 -16.33
N THR A 197 18.14 -15.61 -17.49
CA THR A 197 18.50 -15.02 -18.78
C THR A 197 17.54 -13.92 -19.23
N THR A 198 16.45 -13.70 -18.46
CA THR A 198 15.55 -12.56 -18.62
C THR A 198 16.34 -11.28 -18.32
N ASP A 199 16.10 -10.24 -19.12
CA ASP A 199 16.65 -8.92 -18.87
C ASP A 199 15.83 -8.26 -17.74
N ASP A 200 16.48 -7.91 -16.63
CA ASP A 200 15.83 -7.31 -15.46
C ASP A 200 14.98 -6.07 -15.81
N SER A 201 15.37 -5.32 -16.84
CA SER A 201 14.62 -4.16 -17.33
C SER A 201 13.28 -4.49 -18.01
N THR A 202 13.03 -5.77 -18.27
CA THR A 202 11.78 -6.26 -18.87
C THR A 202 10.81 -6.87 -17.85
N ILE A 203 11.25 -7.03 -16.60
CA ILE A 203 10.37 -7.43 -15.50
C ILE A 203 9.57 -6.18 -15.09
N PRO A 204 8.23 -6.24 -15.00
CA PRO A 204 7.41 -5.09 -14.62
C PRO A 204 7.84 -4.46 -13.30
N VAL A 205 7.77 -3.14 -13.22
CA VAL A 205 8.14 -2.39 -12.01
C VAL A 205 7.00 -2.50 -11.00
N PRO A 206 7.27 -2.83 -9.73
CA PRO A 206 6.25 -2.85 -8.69
C PRO A 206 5.73 -1.44 -8.36
N GLY A 207 4.45 -1.33 -8.00
CA GLY A 207 3.84 -0.05 -7.61
C GLY A 207 3.56 0.89 -8.79
N GLU A 208 3.95 0.54 -10.02
CA GLU A 208 3.16 1.00 -11.15
C GLU A 208 1.90 0.13 -11.14
N PRO A 209 0.69 0.69 -10.92
CA PRO A 209 -0.49 -0.01 -11.38
C PRO A 209 -0.19 -0.34 -12.83
N GLU A 210 -0.34 -1.60 -13.21
CA GLU A 210 -0.54 -1.95 -14.60
C GLU A 210 -1.85 -1.27 -15.02
N HIS A 211 -1.80 0.04 -15.26
CA HIS A 211 -2.65 0.70 -16.21
C HIS A 211 -2.23 0.17 -17.60
N GLU A 212 -2.39 -1.14 -17.82
CA GLU A 212 -2.79 -1.65 -19.14
C GLU A 212 -4.18 -1.12 -19.54
N ASP A 213 -4.77 -0.26 -18.72
CA ASP A 213 -5.84 0.67 -19.03
C ASP A 213 -5.33 2.07 -19.41
N GLU A 214 -4.25 2.18 -20.20
CA GLU A 214 -4.01 3.37 -21.04
C GLU A 214 -5.14 3.48 -22.11
N GLY A 215 -6.38 3.69 -21.68
CA GLY A 215 -7.57 3.72 -22.53
C GLY A 215 -8.91 3.46 -21.84
N MET A 216 -8.93 2.96 -20.59
CA MET A 216 -10.18 2.76 -19.84
C MET A 216 -10.32 3.81 -18.75
N GLY A 217 -11.50 4.42 -18.64
CA GLY A 217 -11.84 5.36 -17.56
C GLY A 217 -13.15 4.93 -16.92
N PHE A 218 -13.25 5.04 -15.60
CA PHE A 218 -14.48 4.77 -14.86
C PHE A 218 -15.27 6.05 -14.64
N VAL A 219 -16.60 5.95 -14.69
CA VAL A 219 -17.51 7.02 -14.29
C VAL A 219 -18.57 6.41 -13.38
N GLY A 220 -18.59 6.83 -12.12
CA GLY A 220 -19.66 6.50 -11.18
C GLY A 220 -20.89 7.34 -11.48
N LEU A 221 -22.04 6.71 -11.69
CA LEU A 221 -23.32 7.40 -11.92
C LEU A 221 -24.33 6.94 -10.87
N HIS A 222 -24.81 7.88 -10.05
CA HIS A 222 -25.92 7.64 -9.13
C HIS A 222 -27.25 7.95 -9.85
N VAL A 223 -28.16 6.99 -9.95
CA VAL A 223 -29.46 7.14 -10.61
C VAL A 223 -30.56 7.17 -9.54
N GLU A 224 -31.17 8.34 -9.35
CA GLU A 224 -32.20 8.54 -8.30
C GLU A 224 -33.64 8.29 -8.79
N GLU A 225 -33.86 8.28 -10.11
CA GLU A 225 -35.18 8.10 -10.72
C GLU A 225 -35.12 7.14 -11.91
N GLU A 226 -36.06 6.19 -11.98
CA GLU A 226 -36.16 5.24 -13.09
C GLU A 226 -36.45 5.97 -14.41
N GLY A 227 -35.64 5.70 -15.44
CA GLY A 227 -35.79 6.33 -16.75
C GLY A 227 -34.84 5.77 -17.80
N ASP A 228 -35.05 6.17 -19.06
CA ASP A 228 -34.15 5.84 -20.17
C ASP A 228 -32.99 6.85 -20.21
N TYR A 229 -31.80 6.42 -19.81
CA TYR A 229 -30.56 7.19 -19.88
C TYR A 229 -29.68 6.71 -21.04
N GLY A 230 -28.91 7.62 -21.65
CA GLY A 230 -28.01 7.29 -22.75
C GLY A 230 -26.68 8.07 -22.65
N ILE A 231 -25.57 7.38 -22.90
CA ILE A 231 -24.22 7.96 -22.90
C ILE A 231 -23.72 8.02 -24.35
N ALA A 232 -23.31 9.20 -24.80
CA ALA A 232 -22.71 9.38 -26.11
C ALA A 232 -21.21 9.11 -26.05
N LEU A 233 -20.72 8.14 -26.81
CA LEU A 233 -19.32 7.75 -26.84
C LEU A 233 -18.64 8.25 -28.13
N PRO A 234 -17.39 8.77 -28.05
CA PRO A 234 -16.56 9.01 -29.22
C PRO A 234 -16.33 7.72 -30.03
N ALA A 235 -16.01 7.86 -31.31
CA ALA A 235 -15.66 6.71 -32.15
C ALA A 235 -14.40 6.01 -31.60
N GLY A 236 -14.52 4.71 -31.31
CA GLY A 236 -13.43 3.90 -30.77
C GLY A 236 -13.50 3.64 -29.27
N VAL A 237 -14.48 4.21 -28.55
CA VAL A 237 -14.70 3.98 -27.11
C VAL A 237 -15.81 2.95 -26.91
N SER A 238 -15.54 1.90 -26.12
CA SER A 238 -16.52 0.91 -25.66
C SER A 238 -16.90 1.14 -24.20
N LEU A 239 -18.20 1.01 -23.88
CA LEU A 239 -18.71 1.10 -22.51
C LEU A 239 -19.06 -0.28 -21.98
N HIS A 240 -18.60 -0.58 -20.76
CA HIS A 240 -18.99 -1.75 -19.99
C HIS A 240 -19.75 -1.28 -18.74
N ILE A 241 -20.93 -1.85 -18.50
CA ILE A 241 -21.72 -1.56 -17.29
C ILE A 241 -21.35 -2.61 -16.25
N LEU A 242 -20.76 -2.14 -15.15
CA LEU A 242 -20.52 -2.94 -13.95
C LEU A 242 -21.61 -2.57 -12.94
N GLU A 243 -22.48 -3.52 -12.60
CA GLU A 243 -23.42 -3.32 -11.50
C GLU A 243 -22.68 -3.51 -10.17
N ALA A 244 -22.30 -2.42 -9.52
CA ALA A 244 -21.90 -2.46 -8.11
C ALA A 244 -23.19 -2.58 -7.29
N GLY A 245 -23.44 -3.77 -6.72
CA GLY A 245 -24.57 -3.99 -5.83
C GLY A 245 -24.36 -3.21 -4.52
N HIS A 246 -25.25 -2.27 -4.21
CA HIS A 246 -25.34 -1.72 -2.85
C HIS A 246 -25.81 -2.83 -1.91
N GLU A 247 -24.90 -3.38 -1.09
CA GLU A 247 -25.31 -4.01 0.16
C GLU A 247 -25.83 -2.90 1.07
N GLY A 248 -27.15 -2.78 1.14
CA GLY A 248 -27.82 -1.76 1.93
C GLY A 248 -27.48 -1.89 3.41
N HIS A 249 -26.65 -0.98 3.91
CA HIS A 249 -26.57 -0.71 5.34
C HIS A 249 -27.85 0.04 5.77
N ASP A 250 -28.81 -0.73 6.27
CA ASP A 250 -30.02 -0.25 6.94
C ASP A 250 -29.62 0.47 8.24
N HIS A 251 -29.51 1.80 8.19
CA HIS A 251 -29.42 2.61 9.40
C HIS A 251 -30.83 2.78 9.98
N GLY A 252 -31.13 1.91 10.95
CA GLY A 252 -32.37 1.89 11.70
C GLY A 252 -32.76 3.27 12.26
N ASP A 253 -34.03 3.61 12.00
CA ASP A 253 -34.76 4.75 12.53
C ASP A 253 -34.74 4.77 14.06
N HIS A 254 -34.19 5.84 14.65
CA HIS A 254 -34.24 6.08 16.08
C HIS A 254 -35.52 6.86 16.44
N GLY A 255 -36.51 6.13 16.99
CA GLY A 255 -37.61 6.67 17.78
C GLY A 255 -37.29 6.79 19.27
#